data_AF-A0A958T072-F1
#
_entry.id   AF-A0A958T072-F1
#
_cell.length_a   1.000
_cell.length_b   1.000
_cell.length_c   1.000
_cell.angle_alpha   90.00
_cell.angle_beta   90.00
_cell.angle_gamma   90.00
#
_symmetry.space_group_name_H-M   'P 1'
#
loop_
_entity.id
_entity.type
_entity.pdbx_description
1 polymer ?
#
loop_
_entity_poly.entity_id
_entity_poly.type
_entity_poly.pdbx_seq_one_letter_code
_entity_poly.pdbx_strand_id
1 'polypeptide(L)'
;ESVYVTSGGDYTVVASSPEGCESFPVTVTVSESSIANIDMEDVQIHEFSSNNTITINNDGNNLGIGDYEFALDNEVSFQDTPFFAYVQPGVHVIYVRDKNGCGTAMLEVYVMGFPKFFSPN
;
A
#
# COMPACT_ATOMS: atom_id res chain seq x y z
N GLU A 1 -21.92 -16.16 -16.63
CA GLU A 1 -21.42 -15.06 -17.47
C GLU A 1 -20.60 -14.15 -16.57
N SER A 2 -19.36 -13.84 -16.93
CA SER A 2 -18.49 -12.98 -16.12
C SER A 2 -18.17 -11.72 -16.92
N VAL A 3 -18.54 -10.56 -16.37
CA VAL A 3 -18.25 -9.24 -16.92
C VAL A 3 -16.97 -8.74 -16.29
N TYR A 4 -15.98 -8.36 -17.12
CA TYR A 4 -14.77 -7.70 -16.68
C TYR A 4 -14.97 -6.20 -16.82
N VAL A 5 -14.98 -5.49 -15.70
CA VAL A 5 -15.16 -4.04 -15.67
C VAL A 5 -13.78 -3.38 -15.47
N THR A 6 -13.43 -2.45 -16.35
CA THR A 6 -12.11 -1.78 -16.38
C THR A 6 -12.15 -0.30 -15.97
N SER A 7 -13.30 0.23 -15.56
CA SER A 7 -13.47 1.60 -15.06
C SER A 7 -14.33 1.59 -13.81
N GLY A 8 -14.01 2.42 -12.82
CA GLY A 8 -14.83 2.55 -11.62
C GLY A 8 -16.24 3.05 -11.94
N GLY A 9 -17.22 2.57 -11.19
CA GLY A 9 -18.60 3.01 -11.37
C GLY A 9 -19.62 2.04 -10.79
N ASP A 10 -20.87 2.50 -10.79
CA ASP A 10 -22.03 1.70 -10.39
C ASP A 10 -22.60 0.99 -11.61
N TYR A 11 -22.50 -0.34 -11.61
CA TYR A 11 -23.01 -1.19 -12.68
C TYR A 11 -24.31 -1.82 -12.24
N THR A 12 -25.36 -1.61 -13.03
CA THR A 12 -26.65 -2.27 -12.80
C THR A 12 -26.73 -3.52 -13.66
N VAL A 13 -26.83 -4.69 -13.01
CA VAL A 13 -27.08 -5.95 -13.69
C VAL A 13 -28.56 -6.32 -13.58
N VAL A 14 -29.13 -6.72 -14.71
CA VAL A 14 -30.50 -7.22 -14.83
C VAL A 14 -30.40 -8.59 -15.49
N ALA A 15 -30.96 -9.61 -14.85
CA ALA A 15 -31.00 -10.94 -15.44
C ALA A 15 -32.28 -11.09 -16.26
N SER A 16 -32.15 -11.56 -17.50
CA SER A 16 -33.28 -11.83 -18.40
C SER A 16 -33.45 -13.33 -18.61
N SER A 17 -34.68 -13.84 -18.47
CA SER A 17 -35.01 -15.24 -18.76
C SER A 17 -35.24 -15.47 -20.27
N PRO A 18 -35.13 -16.72 -20.77
CA PRO A 18 -35.47 -17.05 -22.15
C PRO A 18 -36.92 -16.74 -22.52
N GLU A 19 -37.82 -16.68 -21.53
CA GLU A 19 -39.22 -16.28 -21.70
C GLU A 19 -39.45 -14.76 -21.67
N GLY A 20 -38.39 -13.96 -21.55
CA GLY A 20 -38.44 -12.49 -21.64
C GLY A 20 -38.76 -11.77 -20.32
N CYS A 21 -38.72 -12.46 -19.18
CA CYS A 21 -38.87 -11.82 -17.87
C CYS A 21 -37.54 -11.23 -17.40
N GLU A 22 -37.56 -10.01 -16.91
CA GLU A 22 -36.40 -9.35 -16.29
C GLU A 22 -36.47 -9.43 -14.75
N SER A 23 -35.33 -9.62 -14.12
CA SER A 23 -35.19 -9.54 -12.66
C SER A 23 -35.25 -8.09 -12.18
N PHE A 24 -35.38 -7.91 -10.86
CA PHE A 24 -35.06 -6.61 -10.26
C PHE A 24 -33.58 -6.25 -10.54
N PRO A 25 -33.27 -4.97 -10.79
CA PRO A 25 -31.91 -4.52 -10.98
C PRO A 25 -31.08 -4.71 -9.71
N VAL A 26 -29.86 -5.22 -9.85
CA VAL A 26 -28.87 -5.30 -8.78
C VAL A 26 -27.73 -4.35 -9.12
N THR A 27 -27.39 -3.45 -8.21
CA THR A 27 -26.25 -2.54 -8.36
C THR A 27 -24.99 -3.18 -7.78
N VAL A 28 -23.90 -3.10 -8.55
CA VAL A 28 -22.55 -3.51 -8.16
C VAL A 28 -21.64 -2.31 -8.27
N THR A 29 -21.05 -1.91 -7.15
CA THR A 29 -20.07 -0.82 -7.10
C THR A 29 -18.69 -1.38 -7.39
N VAL A 30 -18.02 -0.89 -8.43
CA VAL A 30 -16.64 -1.24 -8.74
C VAL A 30 -15.75 -0.07 -8.30
N SER A 31 -14.92 -0.30 -7.28
CA SER A 31 -13.91 0.65 -6.84
C SER A 31 -12.65 0.49 -7.69
N GLU A 32 -12.10 1.60 -8.16
CA GLU A 32 -10.79 1.60 -8.82
C GLU A 32 -9.69 1.34 -7.79
N SER A 33 -8.71 0.52 -8.17
CA SER A 33 -7.49 0.29 -7.40
C SER A 33 -6.33 0.10 -8.36
N SER A 34 -5.13 0.43 -7.90
CA SER A 34 -3.90 0.36 -8.67
C SER A 34 -2.75 -0.09 -7.79
N ILE A 35 -1.66 -0.53 -8.40
CA ILE A 35 -0.41 -0.73 -7.67
C ILE A 35 0.07 0.63 -7.14
N ALA A 36 0.57 0.65 -5.91
CA ALA A 36 1.09 1.87 -5.30
C ALA A 36 2.25 2.44 -6.15
N ASN A 37 2.27 3.75 -6.31
CA ASN A 37 3.40 4.49 -6.83
C ASN A 37 4.12 5.15 -5.66
N ILE A 38 5.21 4.54 -5.19
CA ILE A 38 5.97 5.02 -4.03
C ILE A 38 7.36 5.48 -4.47
N ASP A 39 7.72 6.70 -4.07
CA ASP A 39 9.04 7.28 -4.29
C ASP A 39 9.66 7.78 -2.99
N MET A 40 10.93 8.18 -3.03
CA MET A 40 11.65 8.71 -1.86
C MET A 40 11.02 9.98 -1.27
N GLU A 41 10.23 10.73 -2.06
CA GLU A 41 9.52 11.94 -1.60
C GLU A 41 8.36 11.61 -0.66
N ASP A 42 7.81 10.39 -0.75
CA ASP A 42 6.74 9.91 0.12
C ASP A 42 7.29 9.31 1.42
N VAL A 43 8.60 9.16 1.58
CA VAL A 43 9.20 8.52 2.76
C VAL A 43 9.90 9.56 3.63
N GLN A 44 9.48 9.63 4.90
CA GLN A 44 10.16 10.39 5.93
C GLN A 44 10.93 9.45 6.85
N ILE A 45 12.26 9.63 6.89
CA ILE A 45 13.13 8.88 7.79
C ILE A 45 13.59 9.82 8.91
N HIS A 46 13.33 9.44 10.17
CA HIS A 46 13.88 10.11 11.33
C HIS A 46 15.07 9.30 11.85
N GLU A 47 16.27 9.85 11.66
CA GLU A 47 17.53 9.15 11.91
C GLU A 47 18.31 9.80 13.06
N PHE A 48 19.50 9.26 13.35
CA PHE A 48 20.43 9.84 14.33
C PHE A 48 19.90 9.88 15.76
N SER A 49 18.88 9.08 16.06
CA SER A 49 18.30 8.95 17.38
C SER A 49 18.53 7.55 17.93
N SER A 50 18.22 7.33 19.21
CA SER A 50 18.22 5.98 19.79
C SER A 50 17.13 5.06 19.20
N ASN A 51 16.19 5.64 18.44
CA ASN A 51 15.03 4.98 17.89
C ASN A 51 14.72 5.57 16.50
N ASN A 52 15.41 5.09 15.47
CA ASN A 52 15.13 5.55 14.12
C ASN A 52 13.73 5.09 13.69
N THR A 53 13.06 5.92 12.89
CA THR A 53 11.71 5.63 12.41
C THR A 53 11.60 5.87 10.91
N ILE A 54 10.72 5.11 10.26
CA ILE A 54 10.31 5.33 8.88
C ILE A 54 8.80 5.59 8.89
N THR A 55 8.40 6.69 8.26
CA THR A 55 7.00 7.04 8.02
C THR A 55 6.76 7.14 6.52
N ILE A 56 5.67 6.56 6.03
CA ILE A 56 5.27 6.62 4.62
C ILE A 56 4.05 7.56 4.51
N ASN A 57 4.16 8.57 3.66
CA ASN A 57 3.12 9.56 3.45
C ASN A 57 2.13 9.03 2.42
N ASN A 58 1.02 8.46 2.90
CA ASN A 58 -0.11 8.06 2.05
C ASN A 58 -1.31 9.02 2.20
N ASP A 59 -1.09 10.22 2.74
CA ASP A 59 -2.15 11.21 2.87
C ASP A 59 -2.59 11.69 1.48
N GLY A 60 -3.91 11.85 1.30
CA GLY A 60 -4.47 12.38 0.06
C GLY A 60 -4.29 11.49 -1.18
N ASN A 61 -4.07 10.18 -1.01
CA ASN A 61 -3.81 9.23 -2.10
C ASN A 61 -2.51 9.54 -2.87
N ASN A 62 -1.48 10.04 -2.18
CA ASN A 62 -0.16 10.30 -2.76
C ASN A 62 0.43 9.07 -3.48
N LEU A 63 0.19 7.87 -2.94
CA LEU A 63 0.67 6.62 -3.52
C LEU A 63 -0.19 6.10 -4.67
N GLY A 64 -1.22 6.84 -5.09
CA GLY A 64 -2.16 6.44 -6.14
C GLY A 64 -3.53 6.02 -5.61
N ILE A 65 -4.37 5.50 -6.52
CA ILE A 65 -5.75 5.13 -6.22
C ILE A 65 -5.75 3.70 -5.69
N GLY A 66 -5.98 3.54 -4.38
CA GLY A 66 -6.07 2.22 -3.76
C GLY A 66 -6.02 2.28 -2.23
N ASP A 67 -6.35 1.14 -1.62
CA ASP A 67 -6.20 0.94 -0.17
C ASP A 67 -4.93 0.12 0.06
N TYR A 68 -3.95 0.71 0.75
CA TYR A 68 -2.62 0.13 0.90
C TYR A 68 -2.35 -0.38 2.32
N GLU A 69 -1.48 -1.38 2.39
CA GLU A 69 -0.85 -1.86 3.62
C GLU A 69 0.67 -1.95 3.42
N PHE A 70 1.41 -1.83 4.52
CA PHE A 70 2.85 -1.57 4.50
C PHE A 70 3.60 -2.66 5.23
N ALA A 71 4.74 -3.08 4.70
CA ALA A 71 5.68 -3.97 5.40
C ALA A 71 7.11 -3.46 5.24
N LEU A 72 7.98 -3.86 6.17
CA LEU A 72 9.40 -3.50 6.17
C LEU A 72 10.26 -4.78 6.16
N ASP A 73 11.20 -4.84 5.24
CA ASP A 73 12.19 -5.92 5.01
C ASP A 73 11.64 -7.31 4.65
N ASN A 74 10.33 -7.52 4.76
CA ASN A 74 9.68 -8.77 4.40
C ASN A 74 8.28 -8.55 3.81
N GLU A 75 7.92 -9.36 2.81
CA GLU A 75 6.59 -9.35 2.18
C GLU A 75 5.59 -10.26 2.92
N VAL A 76 5.65 -10.29 4.26
CA VAL A 76 4.81 -11.20 5.07
C VAL A 76 4.00 -10.42 6.10
N SER A 77 4.65 -9.56 6.88
CA SER A 77 4.04 -8.83 7.97
C SER A 77 3.62 -7.42 7.54
N PHE A 78 2.45 -7.36 6.89
CA PHE A 78 1.84 -6.10 6.51
C PHE A 78 1.01 -5.48 7.65
N GLN A 79 0.98 -4.16 7.70
CA GLN A 79 0.23 -3.36 8.65
C GLN A 79 -0.42 -2.16 7.96
N ASP A 80 -1.57 -1.72 8.47
CA ASP A 80 -2.30 -0.56 7.93
C ASP A 80 -1.65 0.78 8.28
N THR A 81 -0.88 0.78 9.37
CA THR A 81 -0.21 2.00 9.83
C THR A 81 1.06 2.22 9.02
N PRO A 82 1.24 3.37 8.35
CA PRO A 82 2.43 3.64 7.56
C PRO A 82 3.60 4.14 8.44
N PHE A 83 3.85 3.48 9.56
CA PHE A 83 4.85 3.88 10.56
C PHE A 83 5.61 2.67 11.11
N PHE A 84 6.93 2.72 11.00
CA PHE A 84 7.86 1.73 11.53
C PHE A 84 8.78 2.38 12.57
N ALA A 85 8.78 1.83 13.77
CA ALA A 85 9.65 2.24 14.87
C ALA A 85 10.81 1.27 15.06
N TYR A 86 11.85 1.72 15.77
CA TYR A 86 13.03 0.94 16.14
C TYR A 86 13.76 0.35 14.92
N VAL A 87 13.77 1.11 13.82
CA VAL A 87 14.44 0.71 12.59
C VAL A 87 15.94 0.74 12.82
N GLN A 88 16.63 -0.35 12.47
CA GLN A 88 18.08 -0.43 12.65
C GLN A 88 18.79 0.42 11.59
N PRO A 89 20.05 0.82 11.81
CA PRO A 89 20.85 1.40 10.74
C PRO A 89 21.13 0.36 9.66
N GLY A 90 21.03 0.75 8.39
CA GLY A 90 21.29 -0.14 7.26
C GLY A 90 20.36 0.11 6.08
N VAL A 91 20.44 -0.80 5.10
CA VAL A 91 19.53 -0.84 3.96
C VAL A 91 18.25 -1.54 4.39
N HIS A 92 17.12 -0.92 4.08
CA HIS A 92 15.78 -1.44 4.33
C HIS A 92 14.96 -1.41 3.04
N VAL A 93 14.02 -2.35 2.91
CA VAL A 93 13.09 -2.37 1.79
C VAL A 93 11.68 -2.19 2.31
N ILE A 94 11.02 -1.13 1.86
CA ILE A 94 9.62 -0.86 2.12
C ILE A 94 8.80 -1.59 1.07
N TYR A 95 7.77 -2.31 1.50
CA TYR A 95 6.78 -2.93 0.63
C TYR A 95 5.43 -2.27 0.84
N VAL A 96 4.76 -1.91 -0.25
CA VAL A 96 3.41 -1.34 -0.25
C VAL A 96 2.51 -2.24 -1.08
N ARG A 97 1.57 -2.93 -0.42
CA ARG A 97 0.65 -3.85 -1.08
C ARG A 97 -0.73 -3.23 -1.20
N ASP A 98 -1.28 -3.31 -2.39
CA ASP A 98 -2.69 -2.99 -2.64
C ASP A 98 -3.59 -4.11 -2.09
N LYS A 99 -4.52 -3.75 -1.20
CA LYS A 99 -5.44 -4.69 -0.56
C LYS A 99 -6.49 -5.25 -1.52
N ASN A 100 -6.71 -4.58 -2.65
CA ASN A 100 -7.63 -5.04 -3.70
C ASN A 100 -6.95 -6.01 -4.68
N GLY A 101 -5.67 -6.34 -4.46
CA GLY A 101 -4.95 -7.39 -5.18
C GLY A 101 -4.28 -6.93 -6.49
N CYS A 102 -4.13 -5.63 -6.71
CA CYS A 102 -3.46 -5.10 -7.90
C CYS A 102 -1.95 -5.36 -7.92
N GLY A 103 -1.31 -5.51 -6.75
CA GLY A 103 0.11 -5.88 -6.64
C GLY A 103 0.80 -5.28 -5.42
N THR A 104 2.12 -5.46 -5.38
CA THR A 104 3.01 -4.92 -4.35
C THR A 104 4.11 -4.08 -5.00
N ALA A 105 4.27 -2.84 -4.56
CA ALA A 105 5.40 -1.98 -4.90
C ALA A 105 6.49 -2.10 -3.83
N MET A 106 7.74 -1.84 -4.22
CA MET A 106 8.89 -1.87 -3.31
C MET A 106 9.77 -0.64 -3.49
N LEU A 107 10.30 -0.12 -2.39
CA LEU A 107 11.25 0.98 -2.37
C LEU A 107 12.40 0.68 -1.40
N GLU A 108 13.64 0.72 -1.89
CA GLU A 108 14.82 0.59 -1.06
C GLU A 108 15.17 1.95 -0.43
N VAL A 109 15.39 1.95 0.89
CA VAL A 109 15.77 3.13 1.66
C VAL A 109 16.98 2.82 2.53
N TYR A 110 17.75 3.86 2.87
CA TYR A 110 18.92 3.71 3.74
C TYR A 110 18.73 4.49 5.02
N VAL A 111 18.88 3.82 6.16
CA VAL A 111 18.79 4.40 7.49
C VAL A 111 20.18 4.63 8.06
N MET A 112 20.55 5.89 8.25
CA MET A 112 21.82 6.27 8.87
C MET A 112 21.83 5.97 10.38
N GLY A 113 22.98 5.51 10.86
CA GLY A 113 23.20 5.22 12.27
C GLY A 113 24.52 5.77 12.79
N PHE A 114 24.54 6.09 14.08
CA PHE A 114 25.79 6.35 14.79
C PHE A 114 26.38 5.03 15.33
N PRO A 115 27.71 4.81 15.23
CA PRO A 115 28.37 3.76 15.97
C PRO A 115 28.13 3.97 17.47
N LYS A 116 27.60 2.98 18.18
CA LYS A 116 27.33 3.07 19.63
C LYS A 116 28.60 3.21 20.48
N PHE A 117 29.80 3.02 19.92
CA PHE A 117 31.06 3.04 20.69
C PHE A 117 32.18 3.77 19.96
N PHE A 118 32.48 4.98 20.44
CA PHE A 118 33.83 5.56 20.43
C PHE A 118 34.21 5.86 21.88
N SER A 119 34.48 4.82 22.68
CA SER A 119 35.11 5.02 24.00
C SER A 119 36.60 4.63 23.88
N PRO A 120 37.54 5.58 23.86
CA PRO A 120 38.96 5.28 24.00
C PRO A 120 39.22 4.79 25.43
N ASN A 121 39.90 3.66 25.55
CA ASN A 121 40.51 3.19 26.80
C ASN A 121 41.80 3.97 27.08
#